data_AF-A0A962AS32-F1
#
_entry.id   AF-A0A962AS32-F1
#
_cell.length_a   1.000
_cell.length_b   1.000
_cell.length_c   1.000
_cell.angle_alpha   90.00
_cell.angle_beta   90.00
_cell.angle_gamma   90.00
#
_symmetry.space_group_name_H-M   'P 1'
#
loop_
_entity.id
_entity.type
_entity.pdbx_description
1 polymer ?
#
loop_
_entity_poly.entity_id
_entity_poly.type
_entity_poly.pdbx_seq_one_letter_code
_entity_poly.pdbx_strand_id
1 'polypeptide(L)'
;SVRSDLVAATASALSQFVVGCAWLSSERADRVVREASDKAHVMIAADAERSRDWRAARALAKHLRGCGRLTPSLVLRALLSGNSCLFDAALVELSGLPERKVLPLARDWRGAGFAALYKAAGLPEKLLPAFRAALSALGEFGASAHDSGARLSRAMIERVLTACEGADPIELGSLLALLRRFDAEAAREEAREAAQRLFAPALEAPDVVVPLGAPDGDHAPRVIAIDLDAIEAELAAA
;
A
#
# COMPACT_ATOMS: atom_id res chain seq x y z
N SER A 1 -1.63 11.35 13.01
CA SER A 1 -0.32 10.78 12.65
C SER A 1 0.28 11.78 11.70
N VAL A 2 1.48 12.31 11.97
CA VAL A 2 2.03 13.47 11.25
C VAL A 2 1.87 13.33 9.72
N ARG A 3 2.12 12.13 9.16
CA ARG A 3 1.92 11.87 7.73
C ARG A 3 0.47 12.05 7.26
N SER A 4 -0.51 11.53 8.00
CA SER A 4 -1.94 11.68 7.66
C SER A 4 -2.46 13.11 7.86
N ASP A 5 -1.91 13.83 8.84
CA ASP A 5 -2.19 15.25 9.09
C ASP A 5 -1.64 16.12 7.97
N LEU A 6 -0.41 15.85 7.50
CA LEU A 6 0.18 16.51 6.32
C LEU A 6 -0.63 16.25 5.05
N VAL A 7 -1.09 15.01 4.82
CA VAL A 7 -1.98 14.68 3.70
C VAL A 7 -3.26 15.52 3.76
N ALA A 8 -3.88 15.66 4.94
CA ALA A 8 -5.09 16.47 5.09
C ALA A 8 -4.84 17.95 4.78
N ALA A 9 -3.78 18.52 5.34
CA ALA A 9 -3.44 19.93 5.17
C ALA A 9 -3.10 20.26 3.71
N THR A 10 -2.25 19.46 3.08
CA THR A 10 -1.88 19.66 1.66
C THR A 10 -3.07 19.48 0.73
N ALA A 11 -3.91 18.47 0.94
CA ALA A 11 -5.09 18.26 0.11
C ALA A 11 -6.09 19.41 0.24
N SER A 12 -6.29 19.94 1.46
CA SER A 12 -7.14 21.10 1.71
C SER A 12 -6.62 22.36 1.02
N ALA A 13 -5.32 22.66 1.16
CA ALA A 13 -4.69 23.82 0.54
C ALA A 13 -4.78 23.78 -1.00
N LEU A 14 -4.50 22.63 -1.62
CA LEU A 14 -4.62 22.47 -3.07
C LEU A 14 -6.06 22.59 -3.56
N SER A 15 -7.03 22.10 -2.80
CA SER A 15 -8.46 22.24 -3.13
C SER A 15 -8.87 23.71 -3.19
N GLN A 16 -8.54 24.48 -2.15
CA GLN A 16 -8.85 25.90 -2.07
C GLN A 16 -8.22 26.68 -3.23
N PHE A 17 -6.98 26.35 -3.59
CA PHE A 17 -6.30 26.96 -4.73
C PHE A 17 -7.02 26.68 -6.06
N VAL A 18 -7.33 25.41 -6.36
CA VAL A 18 -7.95 25.02 -7.64
C VAL A 18 -9.39 25.55 -7.78
N VAL A 19 -10.14 25.60 -6.68
CA VAL A 19 -11.47 26.24 -6.64
C VAL A 19 -11.35 27.76 -6.81
N GLY A 20 -10.38 28.40 -6.15
CA GLY A 20 -10.12 29.83 -6.29
C GLY A 20 -9.73 30.23 -7.72
N CYS A 21 -9.01 29.36 -8.43
CA CYS A 21 -8.68 29.52 -9.85
C CYS A 21 -9.85 29.19 -10.81
N ALA A 22 -11.01 28.75 -10.29
CA ALA A 22 -12.16 28.26 -11.06
C ALA A 22 -11.84 27.11 -12.03
N TRP A 23 -10.76 26.35 -11.79
CA TRP A 23 -10.36 25.22 -12.63
C TRP A 23 -11.22 23.98 -12.37
N LEU A 24 -11.80 23.86 -11.18
CA LEU A 24 -12.76 22.83 -10.81
C LEU A 24 -13.92 23.42 -9.99
N SER A 25 -15.10 22.79 -10.10
CA SER A 25 -16.16 23.03 -9.13
C SER A 25 -15.77 22.50 -7.76
N SER A 26 -16.31 23.10 -6.70
CA SER A 26 -16.08 22.66 -5.31
C SER A 26 -16.41 21.17 -5.11
N GLU A 27 -17.52 20.69 -5.69
CA GLU A 27 -17.90 19.27 -5.60
C GLU A 27 -16.84 18.33 -6.21
N ARG A 28 -16.28 18.72 -7.37
CA ARG A 28 -15.22 17.95 -8.03
C ARG A 28 -13.93 17.99 -7.24
N ALA A 29 -13.56 19.17 -6.72
CA ALA A 29 -12.37 19.34 -5.90
C ALA A 29 -12.45 18.49 -4.62
N ASP A 30 -13.57 18.52 -3.90
CA ASP A 30 -13.80 17.72 -2.69
C ASP A 30 -13.73 16.21 -2.96
N ARG A 31 -14.21 15.79 -4.14
CA ARG A 31 -14.12 14.38 -4.54
C ARG A 31 -12.67 13.98 -4.81
N VAL A 32 -11.92 14.78 -5.57
CA VAL A 32 -10.50 14.53 -5.87
C VAL A 32 -9.66 14.52 -4.58
N VAL A 33 -9.92 15.45 -3.65
CA VAL A 33 -9.27 15.50 -2.33
C VAL A 33 -9.49 14.21 -1.55
N ARG A 34 -10.73 13.72 -1.51
CA ARG A 34 -11.07 12.46 -0.82
C ARG A 34 -10.36 11.28 -1.46
N GLU A 35 -10.39 11.16 -2.78
CA GLU A 35 -9.73 10.07 -3.51
C GLU A 35 -8.20 10.10 -3.34
N ALA A 36 -7.58 11.27 -3.44
CA ALA A 36 -6.14 11.46 -3.23
C ALA A 36 -5.72 11.17 -1.79
N SER A 37 -6.53 11.62 -0.82
CA SER A 37 -6.34 11.32 0.60
C SER A 37 -6.38 9.82 0.89
N ASP A 38 -7.40 9.14 0.36
CA ASP A 38 -7.57 7.71 0.54
C ASP A 38 -6.39 6.94 -0.05
N LYS A 39 -5.91 7.32 -1.25
CA LYS A 39 -4.70 6.75 -1.85
C LYS A 39 -3.49 6.95 -0.95
N ALA A 40 -3.27 8.16 -0.45
CA ALA A 40 -2.12 8.47 0.42
C ALA A 40 -2.16 7.70 1.75
N HIS A 41 -3.33 7.49 2.35
CA HIS A 41 -3.45 6.68 3.56
C HIS A 41 -3.12 5.20 3.32
N VAL A 42 -3.54 4.65 2.18
CA VAL A 42 -3.20 3.29 1.80
C VAL A 42 -1.69 3.17 1.53
N MET A 43 -1.05 4.19 0.94
CA MET A 43 0.42 4.25 0.84
C MET A 43 1.11 4.23 2.21
N ILE A 44 0.64 5.05 3.17
CA ILE A 44 1.16 5.09 4.55
C ILE A 44 0.99 3.73 5.23
N ALA A 45 -0.14 3.06 5.01
CA ALA A 45 -0.40 1.74 5.56
C ALA A 45 0.45 0.64 4.90
N ALA A 46 0.76 0.77 3.61
CA ALA A 46 1.63 -0.17 2.90
C ALA A 46 3.04 -0.16 3.49
N ASP A 47 3.55 1.00 3.93
CA ASP A 47 4.81 1.06 4.68
C ASP A 47 4.75 0.29 6.00
N ALA A 48 3.63 0.40 6.72
CA ALA A 48 3.42 -0.32 7.97
C ALA A 48 3.34 -1.84 7.73
N GLU A 49 2.67 -2.28 6.67
CA GLU A 49 2.57 -3.69 6.29
C GLU A 49 3.94 -4.26 5.87
N ARG A 50 4.70 -3.54 5.03
CA ARG A 50 6.08 -3.91 4.65
C ARG A 50 7.00 -4.03 5.85
N SER A 51 6.87 -3.12 6.80
CA SER A 51 7.66 -3.13 8.04
C SER A 51 7.13 -4.12 9.09
N ARG A 52 6.02 -4.82 8.79
CA ARG A 52 5.29 -5.69 9.72
C ARG A 52 4.94 -4.99 11.04
N ASP A 53 4.68 -3.68 10.98
CA ASP A 53 4.33 -2.84 12.11
C ASP A 53 2.81 -2.76 12.28
N TRP A 54 2.27 -3.78 12.94
CA TRP A 54 0.86 -3.83 13.30
C TRP A 54 0.41 -2.65 14.19
N ARG A 55 1.30 -2.16 15.07
CA ARG A 55 0.97 -1.04 15.96
C ARG A 55 0.78 0.24 15.16
N ALA A 56 1.63 0.48 14.15
CA ALA A 56 1.48 1.61 13.24
C ALA A 56 0.15 1.54 12.46
N ALA A 57 -0.24 0.36 11.96
CA ALA A 57 -1.51 0.18 11.27
C ALA A 57 -2.71 0.46 12.19
N ARG A 58 -2.70 -0.03 13.43
CA ARG A 58 -3.73 0.25 14.45
C ARG A 58 -3.77 1.74 14.82
N ALA A 59 -2.62 2.38 15.00
CA ALA A 59 -2.53 3.80 15.29
C ALA A 59 -3.09 4.65 14.14
N LEU A 60 -2.82 4.26 12.89
CA LEU A 60 -3.37 4.90 11.70
C LEU A 60 -4.90 4.73 11.65
N ALA A 61 -5.43 3.51 11.80
CA ALA A 61 -6.87 3.26 11.80
C ALA A 61 -7.60 4.07 12.89
N LYS A 62 -7.06 4.09 14.11
CA LYS A 62 -7.59 4.90 15.22
C LYS A 62 -7.59 6.40 14.90
N HIS A 63 -6.50 6.90 14.34
CA HIS A 63 -6.41 8.30 13.93
C HIS A 63 -7.42 8.64 12.83
N LEU A 64 -7.55 7.79 11.81
CA LEU A 64 -8.52 7.96 10.74
C LEU A 64 -9.97 7.93 11.27
N ARG A 65 -10.26 7.06 12.24
CA ARG A 65 -11.58 7.05 12.91
C ARG A 65 -11.83 8.35 13.67
N GLY A 66 -10.85 8.82 14.45
CA GLY A 66 -10.95 10.07 15.20
C GLY A 66 -11.18 11.29 14.31
N CYS A 67 -10.61 11.29 13.09
CA CYS A 67 -10.80 12.35 12.11
C CYS A 67 -12.02 12.16 11.19
N GLY A 68 -12.83 11.11 11.37
CA GLY A 68 -13.97 10.81 10.50
C GLY A 68 -13.60 10.38 9.07
N ARG A 69 -12.35 9.94 8.85
CA ARG A 69 -11.80 9.56 7.54
C ARG A 69 -11.73 8.04 7.32
N LEU A 70 -12.08 7.22 8.32
CA LEU A 70 -12.16 5.78 8.17
C LEU A 70 -13.51 5.39 7.53
N THR A 71 -13.58 5.44 6.20
CA THR A 71 -14.81 5.21 5.43
C THR A 71 -14.86 3.81 4.80
N PRO A 72 -16.05 3.28 4.44
CA PRO A 72 -16.14 2.02 3.70
C PRO A 72 -15.37 2.03 2.37
N SER A 73 -15.30 3.19 1.69
CA SER A 73 -14.51 3.38 0.47
C SER A 73 -13.01 3.18 0.74
N LEU A 74 -12.49 3.77 1.82
CA LEU A 74 -11.09 3.61 2.21
C LEU A 74 -10.76 2.17 2.60
N VAL A 75 -11.64 1.51 3.37
CA VAL A 75 -11.47 0.12 3.79
C VAL A 75 -11.49 -0.83 2.58
N LEU A 76 -12.40 -0.58 1.61
CA LEU A 76 -12.43 -1.33 0.36
C LEU A 76 -11.19 -1.06 -0.50
N ARG A 77 -10.73 0.19 -0.59
CA ARG A 77 -9.48 0.54 -1.30
C ARG A 77 -8.30 -0.21 -0.71
N ALA A 78 -8.15 -0.20 0.63
CA ALA A 78 -7.08 -0.91 1.30
C ALA A 78 -7.05 -2.39 0.90
N LEU A 79 -8.21 -3.04 0.93
CA LEU A 79 -8.35 -4.44 0.54
C LEU A 79 -8.02 -4.68 -0.94
N LEU A 80 -8.55 -3.85 -1.85
CA LEU A 80 -8.28 -3.91 -3.30
C LEU A 80 -6.84 -3.54 -3.68
N SER A 81 -6.11 -2.88 -2.78
CA SER A 81 -4.68 -2.63 -2.90
C SER A 81 -3.80 -3.73 -2.33
N GLY A 82 -4.41 -4.82 -1.83
CA GLY A 82 -3.69 -5.91 -1.18
C GLY A 82 -3.33 -5.65 0.28
N ASN A 83 -3.75 -4.52 0.85
CA ASN A 83 -3.37 -4.09 2.20
C ASN A 83 -4.28 -4.72 3.26
N SER A 84 -3.95 -5.96 3.62
CA SER A 84 -4.66 -6.72 4.65
C SER A 84 -4.51 -6.09 6.04
N CYS A 85 -3.35 -5.50 6.31
CA CYS A 85 -3.02 -4.91 7.60
C CYS A 85 -3.95 -3.74 7.96
N LEU A 86 -4.19 -2.81 7.03
CA LEU A 86 -5.11 -1.69 7.24
C LEU A 86 -6.57 -2.17 7.29
N PHE A 87 -6.94 -3.15 6.47
CA PHE A 87 -8.28 -3.75 6.50
C PHE A 87 -8.59 -4.35 7.88
N ASP A 88 -7.71 -5.20 8.39
CA ASP A 88 -7.84 -5.82 9.71
C ASP A 88 -7.83 -4.77 10.83
N ALA A 89 -6.91 -3.80 10.77
CA ALA A 89 -6.85 -2.72 11.73
C ALA A 89 -8.13 -1.88 11.75
N ALA A 90 -8.74 -1.65 10.58
CA ALA A 90 -10.01 -0.97 10.44
C ALA A 90 -11.17 -1.78 11.03
N LEU A 91 -11.22 -3.10 10.82
CA LEU A 91 -12.25 -3.96 11.43
C LEU A 91 -12.14 -3.97 12.95
N VAL A 92 -10.91 -4.08 13.50
CA VAL A 92 -10.69 -3.97 14.95
C VAL A 92 -11.15 -2.62 15.45
N GLU A 93 -10.78 -1.55 14.75
CA GLU A 93 -11.11 -0.20 15.17
C GLU A 93 -12.61 0.05 15.14
N LEU A 94 -13.27 -0.28 14.03
CA LEU A 94 -14.69 0.01 13.78
C LEU A 94 -15.61 -0.83 14.67
N SER A 95 -15.33 -2.14 14.79
CA SER A 95 -16.16 -3.06 15.58
C SER A 95 -16.05 -2.85 17.10
N GLY A 96 -14.97 -2.23 17.57
CA GLY A 96 -14.67 -2.10 19.00
C GLY A 96 -14.39 -3.43 19.70
N LEU A 97 -14.27 -4.53 18.95
CA LEU A 97 -13.95 -5.85 19.48
C LEU A 97 -12.44 -6.02 19.67
N PRO A 98 -12.01 -6.86 20.64
CA PRO A 98 -10.59 -7.11 20.83
C PRO A 98 -10.01 -7.87 19.61
N GLU A 99 -8.78 -7.54 19.24
CA GLU A 99 -8.04 -8.12 18.11
C GLU A 99 -8.12 -9.64 18.06
N ARG A 100 -7.94 -10.32 19.21
CA ARG A 100 -8.01 -11.77 19.35
C ARG A 100 -9.33 -12.40 18.85
N LYS A 101 -10.42 -11.62 18.82
CA LYS A 101 -11.71 -12.05 18.27
C LYS A 101 -11.85 -11.66 16.79
N VAL A 102 -11.35 -10.50 16.41
CA VAL A 102 -11.53 -9.93 15.06
C VAL A 102 -10.71 -10.70 14.03
N LEU A 103 -9.42 -10.92 14.28
CA LEU A 103 -8.53 -11.51 13.27
C LEU A 103 -8.95 -12.93 12.84
N PRO A 104 -9.35 -13.86 13.74
CA PRO A 104 -9.85 -15.16 13.32
C PRO A 104 -11.13 -15.07 12.46
N LEU A 105 -12.04 -14.14 12.78
CA LEU A 105 -13.27 -13.93 12.02
C LEU A 105 -12.99 -13.31 10.65
N ALA A 106 -12.02 -12.40 10.55
CA ALA A 106 -11.57 -11.82 9.28
C ALA A 106 -10.92 -12.89 8.38
N ARG A 107 -10.19 -13.85 8.96
CA ARG A 107 -9.62 -14.99 8.22
C ARG A 107 -10.71 -15.96 7.73
N ASP A 108 -11.69 -16.27 8.56
CA ASP A 108 -12.90 -17.01 8.15
C ASP A 108 -13.96 -16.09 7.55
N TRP A 109 -13.57 -15.36 6.51
CA TRP A 109 -14.43 -14.38 5.86
C TRP A 109 -15.66 -14.99 5.20
N ARG A 110 -15.65 -16.30 4.93
CA ARG A 110 -16.79 -17.05 4.36
C ARG A 110 -17.86 -17.32 5.41
N GLY A 111 -17.50 -17.45 6.67
CA GLY A 111 -18.42 -17.78 7.75
C GLY A 111 -19.45 -16.68 8.09
N ALA A 112 -20.46 -17.09 8.86
CA ALA A 112 -21.44 -16.18 9.46
C ALA A 112 -20.80 -15.24 10.49
N GLY A 113 -19.70 -15.67 11.12
CA GLY A 113 -18.92 -14.87 12.06
C GLY A 113 -18.36 -13.59 11.42
N PHE A 114 -17.87 -13.67 10.18
CA PHE A 114 -17.44 -12.48 9.44
C PHE A 114 -18.59 -11.54 9.11
N ALA A 115 -19.77 -12.07 8.73
CA ALA A 115 -20.93 -11.23 8.48
C ALA A 115 -21.35 -10.45 9.75
N ALA A 116 -21.30 -11.09 10.91
CA ALA A 116 -21.55 -10.43 12.20
C ALA A 116 -20.49 -9.37 12.53
N LEU A 117 -19.20 -9.66 12.31
CA LEU A 117 -18.12 -8.71 12.48
C LEU A 117 -18.27 -7.49 11.55
N TYR A 118 -18.58 -7.73 10.28
CA TYR A 118 -18.79 -6.70 9.27
C TYR A 118 -19.93 -5.76 9.65
N LYS A 119 -21.04 -6.32 10.13
CA LYS A 119 -22.17 -5.56 10.67
C LYS A 119 -21.78 -4.77 11.92
N ALA A 120 -21.04 -5.38 12.85
CA ALA A 120 -20.54 -4.72 14.06
C ALA A 120 -19.58 -3.57 13.74
N ALA A 121 -18.83 -3.65 12.64
CA ALA A 121 -17.99 -2.57 12.13
C ALA A 121 -18.80 -1.42 11.48
N GLY A 122 -20.13 -1.51 11.41
CA GLY A 122 -20.98 -0.47 10.82
C GLY A 122 -20.80 -0.31 9.32
N LEU A 123 -20.22 -1.31 8.64
CA LEU A 123 -20.07 -1.28 7.19
C LEU A 123 -21.42 -1.60 6.51
N PRO A 124 -21.76 -0.98 5.37
CA PRO A 124 -23.07 -1.17 4.75
C PRO A 124 -23.26 -2.62 4.30
N GLU A 125 -24.33 -3.28 4.75
CA GLU A 125 -24.62 -4.71 4.48
C GLU A 125 -24.64 -5.02 2.98
N LYS A 126 -25.16 -4.10 2.17
CA LYS A 126 -25.19 -4.21 0.70
C LYS A 126 -23.81 -4.35 0.04
N LEU A 127 -22.73 -3.92 0.71
CA LEU A 127 -21.37 -4.04 0.19
C LEU A 127 -20.68 -5.34 0.63
N LEU A 128 -21.29 -6.13 1.53
CA LEU A 128 -20.72 -7.38 2.02
C LEU A 128 -20.31 -8.36 0.90
N PRO A 129 -21.11 -8.57 -0.18
CA PRO A 129 -20.71 -9.42 -1.30
C PRO A 129 -19.42 -8.94 -1.98
N ALA A 130 -19.26 -7.63 -2.14
CA ALA A 130 -18.08 -7.03 -2.75
C ALA A 130 -16.82 -7.21 -1.88
N PHE A 131 -16.95 -7.04 -0.56
CA PHE A 131 -15.87 -7.31 0.38
C PHE A 131 -15.46 -8.79 0.40
N ARG A 132 -16.42 -9.71 0.32
CA ARG A 132 -16.14 -11.16 0.22
C ARG A 132 -15.44 -11.51 -1.10
N ALA A 133 -15.87 -10.92 -2.21
CA ALA A 133 -15.20 -11.08 -3.50
C ALA A 133 -13.76 -10.55 -3.47
N ALA A 134 -13.54 -9.40 -2.83
CA ALA A 134 -12.21 -8.81 -2.66
C ALA A 134 -11.31 -9.66 -1.74
N LEU A 135 -11.84 -10.22 -0.65
CA LEU A 135 -11.10 -11.15 0.23
C LEU A 135 -10.76 -12.48 -0.47
N SER A 136 -11.66 -12.98 -1.33
CA SER A 136 -11.35 -14.12 -2.21
C SER A 136 -10.20 -13.79 -3.15
N ALA A 137 -10.28 -12.64 -3.83
CA ALA A 137 -9.25 -12.18 -4.74
C ALA A 137 -7.90 -11.95 -4.02
N LEU A 138 -7.92 -11.47 -2.78
CA LEU A 138 -6.71 -11.27 -1.97
C LEU A 138 -5.98 -12.60 -1.73
N GLY A 139 -6.70 -13.68 -1.47
CA GLY A 139 -6.10 -15.01 -1.30
C GLY A 139 -5.46 -15.56 -2.59
N GLU A 140 -5.96 -15.14 -3.76
CA GLU A 140 -5.47 -15.59 -5.07
C GLU A 140 -4.32 -14.73 -5.60
N PHE A 141 -4.38 -13.41 -5.41
CA PHE A 141 -3.46 -12.44 -6.01
C PHE A 141 -2.54 -11.73 -5.01
N GLY A 142 -2.77 -11.88 -3.70
CA GLY A 142 -2.13 -11.08 -2.66
C GLY A 142 -0.61 -11.21 -2.60
N ALA A 143 -0.05 -12.38 -2.96
CA ALA A 143 1.40 -12.59 -2.99
C ALA A 143 2.08 -11.80 -4.14
N SER A 144 1.43 -11.64 -5.29
CA SER A 144 1.94 -10.80 -6.38
C SER A 144 1.68 -9.31 -6.17
N ALA A 145 0.66 -8.94 -5.40
CA ALA A 145 0.36 -7.55 -5.04
C ALA A 145 1.30 -6.95 -3.97
N HIS A 146 2.09 -7.80 -3.28
CA HIS A 146 2.96 -7.42 -2.16
C HIS A 146 4.07 -6.42 -2.51
N ASP A 147 4.48 -6.33 -3.77
CA ASP A 147 5.55 -5.40 -4.16
C ASP A 147 5.09 -3.92 -4.12
N SER A 148 3.77 -3.68 -4.16
CA SER A 148 3.22 -2.33 -4.08
C SER A 148 2.37 -2.07 -2.85
N GLY A 149 1.44 -2.95 -2.43
CA GLY A 149 0.55 -2.80 -1.24
C GLY A 149 -0.25 -1.47 -1.13
N ALA A 150 -0.02 -0.56 -2.06
CA ALA A 150 -0.33 0.86 -2.06
C ALA A 150 -1.08 1.27 -3.34
N ARG A 151 -1.05 0.40 -4.35
CA ARG A 151 -1.69 0.58 -5.66
C ARG A 151 -2.87 -0.37 -5.75
N LEU A 152 -3.93 0.09 -6.39
CA LEU A 152 -5.12 -0.72 -6.66
C LEU A 152 -4.78 -1.85 -7.64
N SER A 153 -5.22 -3.07 -7.34
CA SER A 153 -5.07 -4.21 -8.25
C SER A 153 -6.25 -4.28 -9.21
N ARG A 154 -5.98 -4.17 -10.52
CA ARG A 154 -7.01 -4.34 -11.56
C ARG A 154 -7.64 -5.73 -11.51
N ALA A 155 -6.84 -6.77 -11.32
CA ALA A 155 -7.33 -8.15 -11.19
C ALA A 155 -8.31 -8.31 -10.02
N MET A 156 -8.04 -7.67 -8.86
CA MET A 156 -8.97 -7.70 -7.73
C MET A 156 -10.23 -6.88 -8.01
N ILE A 157 -10.11 -5.72 -8.66
CA ILE A 157 -11.27 -4.88 -9.02
C ILE A 157 -12.17 -5.62 -10.02
N GLU A 158 -11.60 -6.22 -11.07
CA GLU A 158 -12.32 -7.02 -12.05
C GLU A 158 -13.06 -8.18 -11.37
N ARG A 159 -12.41 -8.90 -10.45
CA ARG A 159 -13.07 -9.97 -9.68
C ARG A 159 -14.29 -9.47 -8.91
N VAL A 160 -14.19 -8.30 -8.28
CA VAL A 160 -15.31 -7.70 -7.54
C VAL A 160 -16.40 -7.21 -8.48
N LEU A 161 -16.05 -6.61 -9.62
CA LEU A 161 -17.01 -6.20 -10.65
C LEU A 161 -17.80 -7.41 -11.17
N THR A 162 -17.13 -8.51 -11.52
CA THR A 162 -17.79 -9.77 -11.93
C THR A 162 -18.71 -10.31 -10.85
N ALA A 163 -18.29 -10.28 -9.58
CA ALA A 163 -19.16 -10.70 -8.47
C ALA A 163 -20.40 -9.80 -8.28
N CYS A 164 -20.38 -8.57 -8.79
CA CYS A 164 -21.51 -7.65 -8.73
C CYS A 164 -22.45 -7.74 -9.95
N GLU A 165 -22.10 -8.48 -11.01
CA GLU A 165 -22.91 -8.58 -12.24
C GLU A 165 -24.29 -9.23 -12.02
N GLY A 166 -24.41 -10.12 -11.03
CA GLY A 166 -25.67 -10.79 -10.69
C GLY A 166 -26.60 -10.01 -9.75
N ALA A 167 -26.22 -8.79 -9.34
CA ALA A 167 -26.97 -7.98 -8.38
C ALA A 167 -27.70 -6.81 -9.06
N ASP A 168 -28.72 -6.26 -8.39
CA ASP A 168 -29.50 -5.14 -8.93
C ASP A 168 -28.61 -3.89 -9.14
N PRO A 169 -28.48 -3.40 -10.40
CA PRO A 169 -27.69 -2.22 -10.71
C PRO A 169 -28.16 -0.94 -10.01
N ILE A 170 -29.45 -0.85 -9.64
CA ILE A 170 -30.02 0.31 -8.94
C ILE A 170 -29.51 0.36 -7.51
N GLU A 171 -29.48 -0.79 -6.82
CA GLU A 171 -29.04 -0.88 -5.42
C GLU A 171 -27.52 -0.70 -5.27
N LEU A 172 -26.76 -1.22 -6.24
CA LEU A 172 -25.29 -1.17 -6.28
C LEU A 172 -24.71 -0.01 -7.10
N GLY A 173 -25.53 0.87 -7.68
CA GLY A 173 -25.07 1.90 -8.62
C GLY A 173 -23.91 2.76 -8.08
N SER A 174 -23.96 3.16 -6.80
CA SER A 174 -22.88 3.91 -6.15
C SER A 174 -21.58 3.10 -5.98
N LEU A 175 -21.70 1.79 -5.72
CA LEU A 175 -20.56 0.88 -5.62
C LEU A 175 -19.94 0.65 -7.00
N LEU A 176 -20.74 0.37 -8.02
CA LEU A 176 -20.25 0.18 -9.39
C LEU A 176 -19.55 1.44 -9.90
N ALA A 177 -20.09 2.62 -9.62
CA ALA A 177 -19.44 3.89 -9.93
C ALA A 177 -18.12 4.10 -9.15
N LEU A 178 -18.01 3.61 -7.91
CA LEU A 178 -16.77 3.61 -7.16
C LEU A 178 -15.74 2.63 -7.76
N LEU A 179 -16.13 1.40 -8.04
CA LEU A 179 -15.26 0.37 -8.62
C LEU A 179 -14.74 0.77 -10.01
N ARG A 180 -15.59 1.34 -10.88
CA ARG A 180 -15.16 1.87 -12.19
C ARG A 180 -14.17 3.01 -12.06
N ARG A 181 -14.29 3.86 -11.03
CA ARG A 181 -13.29 4.90 -10.74
C ARG A 181 -11.97 4.30 -10.27
N PHE A 182 -12.01 3.27 -9.43
CA PHE A 182 -10.82 2.54 -9.01
C PHE A 182 -10.12 1.85 -10.18
N ASP A 183 -10.87 1.22 -11.08
CA ASP A 183 -10.31 0.60 -12.28
C ASP A 183 -9.65 1.65 -13.19
N ALA A 184 -10.34 2.78 -13.44
CA ALA A 184 -9.76 3.88 -14.21
C ALA A 184 -8.51 4.49 -13.55
N GLU A 185 -8.47 4.57 -12.22
CA GLU A 185 -7.28 5.01 -11.48
C GLU A 185 -6.13 4.02 -11.63
N ALA A 186 -6.40 2.73 -11.45
CA ALA A 186 -5.39 1.67 -11.58
C ALA A 186 -4.82 1.62 -13.01
N ALA A 187 -5.67 1.66 -14.03
CA ALA A 187 -5.24 1.72 -15.43
C ALA A 187 -4.38 2.95 -15.74
N ARG A 188 -4.71 4.11 -15.15
CA ARG A 188 -3.87 5.33 -15.29
C ARG A 188 -2.52 5.18 -14.61
N GLU A 189 -2.44 4.53 -13.45
CA GLU A 189 -1.18 4.29 -12.75
C GLU A 189 -0.29 3.32 -13.55
N GLU A 190 -0.84 2.20 -14.02
CA GLU A 190 -0.14 1.24 -14.88
C GLU A 190 0.39 1.91 -16.16
N ALA A 191 -0.42 2.74 -16.82
CA ALA A 191 -0.01 3.48 -18.00
C ALA A 191 1.13 4.48 -17.71
N ARG A 192 1.10 5.17 -16.56
CA ARG A 192 2.19 6.07 -16.15
C ARG A 192 3.48 5.31 -15.90
N GLU A 193 3.42 4.17 -15.24
CA GLU A 193 4.61 3.34 -15.01
C GLU A 193 5.16 2.76 -16.31
N ALA A 194 4.30 2.29 -17.21
CA ALA A 194 4.71 1.82 -18.53
C ALA A 194 5.41 2.94 -19.31
N ALA A 195 4.84 4.15 -19.31
CA ALA A 195 5.47 5.32 -19.91
C ALA A 195 6.81 5.65 -19.24
N GLN A 196 6.88 5.66 -17.91
CA GLN A 196 8.14 5.89 -17.18
C GLN A 196 9.21 4.86 -17.52
N ARG A 197 8.84 3.58 -17.72
CA ARG A 197 9.79 2.54 -18.14
C ARG A 197 10.25 2.74 -19.59
N LEU A 198 9.37 3.16 -20.49
CA LEU A 198 9.68 3.44 -21.89
C LEU A 198 10.57 4.69 -22.06
N PHE A 199 10.34 5.72 -21.24
CA PHE A 199 11.09 6.98 -21.25
C PHE A 199 12.19 7.04 -20.18
N ALA A 200 12.43 5.95 -19.45
CA ALA A 200 13.58 5.86 -18.57
C ALA A 200 14.82 6.06 -19.46
N PRO A 201 15.71 7.01 -19.15
CA PRO A 201 16.96 7.10 -19.89
C PRO A 201 17.59 5.72 -19.81
N ALA A 202 18.00 5.17 -20.96
CA ALA A 202 18.90 4.03 -20.96
C ALA A 202 20.08 4.47 -20.08
N LEU A 203 20.15 3.95 -18.86
CA LEU A 203 21.37 4.00 -18.10
C LEU A 203 22.32 3.13 -18.93
N GLU A 204 22.97 3.73 -19.91
CA GLU A 204 24.23 3.22 -20.42
C GLU A 204 25.07 3.07 -19.15
N ALA A 205 25.22 1.82 -18.71
CA ALA A 205 26.21 1.50 -17.71
C ALA A 205 27.50 2.15 -18.23
N PRO A 206 28.17 3.02 -17.45
CA PRO A 206 29.41 3.62 -17.91
C PRO A 206 30.29 2.49 -18.40
N ASP A 207 30.83 2.64 -19.62
CA ASP A 207 31.75 1.68 -20.22
C ASP A 207 32.69 1.22 -19.12
N VAL A 208 32.69 -0.10 -18.88
CA VAL A 208 33.53 -0.76 -17.88
C VAL A 208 34.89 -0.08 -17.95
N VAL A 209 35.28 0.57 -16.85
CA VAL A 209 36.53 1.29 -16.71
C VAL A 209 37.61 0.45 -17.38
N VAL A 210 38.16 0.96 -18.48
CA VAL A 210 39.29 0.36 -19.19
C VAL A 210 40.30 -0.04 -18.12
N PRO A 211 40.72 -1.33 -18.05
CA PRO A 211 41.71 -1.72 -17.06
C PRO A 211 42.90 -0.78 -17.22
N LEU A 212 43.29 -0.10 -16.14
CA LEU A 212 44.47 0.76 -16.15
C LEU A 212 45.59 -0.03 -16.84
N GLY A 213 46.07 0.52 -17.96
CA GLY A 213 47.23 -0.01 -18.67
C GLY A 213 48.35 -0.24 -17.65
N ALA A 214 49.08 -1.33 -17.88
CA ALA A 214 50.10 -1.85 -16.97
C ALA A 214 50.98 -0.74 -16.39
N PRO A 215 51.29 -0.76 -15.08
CA PRO A 215 52.30 0.13 -14.54
C PRO A 215 53.65 -0.26 -15.17
N ASP A 216 54.21 0.66 -15.96
CA ASP A 216 55.65 0.68 -16.24
C ASP A 216 56.36 0.87 -14.90
N GLY A 217 56.80 -0.24 -14.30
CA GLY A 217 57.45 -0.21 -13.00
C GLY A 217 57.71 -1.61 -12.48
N ASP A 218 58.97 -2.01 -12.51
CA ASP A 218 59.56 -3.17 -11.85
C ASP A 218 59.14 -3.26 -10.37
N HIS A 219 58.04 -3.93 -10.07
CA HIS A 219 57.55 -4.16 -8.71
C HIS A 219 57.35 -5.66 -8.50
N ALA A 220 58.45 -6.35 -8.21
CA ALA A 220 58.43 -7.71 -7.70
C ALA A 220 57.45 -7.82 -6.50
N PRO A 221 56.68 -8.91 -6.38
CA PRO A 221 55.76 -9.09 -5.27
C PRO A 221 56.54 -9.10 -3.96
N ARG A 222 56.30 -8.11 -3.10
CA ARG A 222 56.77 -8.14 -1.72
C ARG A 222 56.00 -9.24 -0.99
N VAL A 223 56.58 -10.43 -0.98
CA VAL A 223 56.18 -11.49 -0.03
C VAL A 223 56.48 -10.94 1.36
N ILE A 224 55.42 -10.59 2.09
CA ILE A 224 55.56 -10.24 3.51
C ILE A 224 55.84 -11.57 4.22
N ALA A 225 57.11 -11.85 4.49
CA ALA A 225 57.50 -12.96 5.34
C ALA A 225 57.19 -12.55 6.80
N ILE A 226 56.25 -13.27 7.42
CA ILE A 226 55.97 -13.15 8.85
C ILE A 226 57.03 -13.98 9.57
N ASP A 227 57.90 -13.31 10.33
CA ASP A 227 58.91 -13.95 11.17
C ASP A 227 58.23 -14.50 12.42
N LEU A 228 57.95 -15.81 12.40
CA LEU A 228 57.25 -16.50 13.48
C LEU A 228 58.12 -16.60 14.74
N ASP A 229 59.44 -16.66 14.59
CA ASP A 229 60.38 -16.79 15.71
C ASP A 229 60.44 -15.49 16.53
N ALA A 230 60.31 -14.33 15.85
CA ALA A 230 60.21 -13.03 16.52
C ALA A 230 58.94 -12.88 17.37
N ILE A 231 57.83 -13.49 16.95
CA ILE A 231 56.56 -13.48 17.69
C ILE A 231 56.62 -14.42 18.90
N GLU A 232 57.24 -15.60 18.77
CA GLU A 232 57.41 -16.52 19.90
C GLU A 232 58.36 -15.97 20.97
N ALA A 233 59.41 -15.23 20.56
CA ALA A 233 60.32 -14.59 21.50
C ALA A 233 59.67 -13.48 22.34
N GLU A 234 58.73 -12.69 21.77
CA GLU A 234 57.98 -11.70 22.55
C GLU A 234 56.96 -12.34 23.51
N LEU A 235 56.32 -13.46 23.11
CA LEU A 235 55.38 -14.18 23.97
C LEU A 235 56.06 -14.92 25.12
N ALA A 236 57.31 -15.36 24.96
CA ALA A 236 58.09 -15.98 26.03
C ALA A 236 58.70 -14.96 27.03
N ALA A 237 58.70 -13.67 26.68
CA ALA A 237 59.19 -12.59 27.53
C ALA A 237 58.09 -11.87 28.35
N ALA A 238 56.84 -12.31 28.23
CA ALA A 238 55.67 -11.82 28.99
C ALA A 238 55.23 -12.82 30.07
#